data_AF-A0A840I3A4-F1
#
_entry.id   AF-A0A840I3A4-F1
#
_cell.length_a   1.000
_cell.length_b   1.000
_cell.length_c   1.000
_cell.angle_alpha   90.00
_cell.angle_beta   90.00
_cell.angle_gamma   90.00
#
_symmetry.space_group_name_H-M   'P 1'
#
loop_
_entity.id
_entity.type
_entity.pdbx_description
1 polymer ?
#
loop_
_entity_poly.entity_id
_entity_poly.type
_entity_poly.pdbx_seq_one_letter_code
_entity_poly.pdbx_strand_id
1 'polypeptide(L)' 'MSRPEREAEATAIGLQTLVDGVRPITLADRLAVRAAEPMRPRRDPYARQKACDLGLFDEVGRAQIGLVDLLANS' A
#
# COMPACT_ATOMS: atom_id res chain seq x y z
N MET A 1 30.03 -3.93 28.59
CA MET A 1 29.39 -2.62 28.82
C MET A 1 28.06 -2.87 29.52
N SER A 2 27.83 -2.30 30.70
CA SER A 2 26.57 -2.47 31.42
C SER A 2 25.45 -1.71 30.70
N ARG A 3 24.27 -2.31 30.66
CA ARG A 3 23.07 -1.65 30.12
C ARG A 3 22.70 -0.50 31.07
N PRO A 4 22.47 0.73 30.55
CA PRO A 4 22.05 1.84 31.40
C PRO A 4 20.72 1.50 32.10
N GLU A 5 20.60 1.95 33.34
CA GLU A 5 19.39 1.79 34.15
C GLU A 5 18.27 2.63 33.53
N ARG A 6 17.10 2.02 33.29
CA ARG A 6 15.97 2.67 32.62
C ARG A 6 15.00 3.21 33.65
N GLU A 7 14.47 4.41 33.40
CA GLU A 7 13.37 4.95 34.21
C GLU A 7 12.17 3.99 34.18
N ALA A 8 11.56 3.77 35.35
CA ALA A 8 10.48 2.81 35.51
C ALA A 8 9.27 3.47 36.19
N GLU A 9 8.07 3.17 35.71
CA GLU A 9 6.81 3.67 36.23
C GLU A 9 5.86 2.50 36.54
N ALA A 10 5.18 2.57 37.68
CA ALA A 10 4.16 1.59 38.05
C ALA A 10 2.83 1.94 37.36
N THR A 11 2.29 1.00 36.60
CA THR A 11 1.00 1.13 35.91
C THR A 11 -0.01 0.11 36.46
N ALA A 12 -1.29 0.24 36.11
CA ALA A 12 -2.32 -0.75 36.46
C ALA A 12 -2.05 -2.17 35.94
N ILE A 13 -1.14 -2.32 34.97
CA ILE A 13 -0.72 -3.58 34.35
C ILE A 13 0.63 -4.08 34.89
N GLY A 14 1.26 -3.35 35.81
CA GLY A 14 2.57 -3.68 36.41
C GLY A 14 3.65 -2.62 36.17
N LEU A 15 4.88 -2.93 36.57
CA LEU A 15 6.04 -2.06 36.40
C LEU A 15 6.44 -2.01 34.92
N GLN A 16 6.47 -0.82 34.35
CA GLN A 16 6.90 -0.58 32.96
C GLN A 16 8.18 0.24 32.96
N THR A 17 9.04 0.03 31.94
CA THR A 17 10.28 0.79 31.77
C THR A 17 10.21 1.66 30.52
N LEU A 18 10.64 2.91 30.64
CA LEU A 18 10.84 3.82 29.50
C LEU A 18 11.96 3.28 28.61
N VAL A 19 11.70 3.24 27.31
CA VAL A 19 12.68 2.81 26.31
C VAL A 19 13.17 4.03 25.56
N ASP A 20 14.39 4.45 25.87
CA ASP A 20 15.03 5.56 25.18
C ASP A 20 15.14 5.31 23.67
N GLY A 21 14.96 6.37 22.88
CA GLY A 21 15.03 6.32 21.42
C GLY A 21 13.79 5.74 20.74
N VAL A 22 12.76 5.33 21.50
CA VAL A 22 11.47 4.89 20.94
C VAL A 22 10.46 6.02 21.01
N ARG A 23 10.05 6.52 19.84
CA ARG A 23 8.98 7.51 19.71
C ARG A 23 7.62 6.79 19.53
N PRO A 24 6.53 7.28 20.15
CA PRO A 24 5.19 6.79 19.86
C PRO A 24 4.82 6.95 18.38
N ILE A 25 4.14 5.96 17.82
CA ILE A 25 3.64 6.03 16.44
C ILE A 25 2.43 6.97 16.38
N THR A 26 2.58 8.07 15.65
CA THR A 26 1.51 9.05 15.48
C THR A 26 0.48 8.58 14.45
N LEU A 27 -0.66 9.28 14.37
CA LEU A 27 -1.63 9.03 13.30
C LEU A 27 -1.02 9.31 11.92
N ALA A 28 -0.22 10.37 11.79
CA ALA A 28 0.47 10.71 10.55
C ALA A 28 1.42 9.59 10.10
N ASP A 29 2.18 8.99 11.04
CA ASP A 29 3.05 7.85 10.75
C ASP A 29 2.25 6.66 10.19
N ARG A 30 1.11 6.33 10.82
CA ARG A 30 0.24 5.24 10.35
C ARG A 30 -0.33 5.51 8.96
N LEU A 31 -0.71 6.76 8.68
CA LEU A 31 -1.26 7.16 7.38
C LEU A 31 -0.19 7.14 6.29
N ALA A 32 1.03 7.61 6.59
CA ALA A 32 2.15 7.60 5.65
C ALA A 32 2.49 6.18 5.20
N VAL A 33 2.53 5.22 6.14
CA VAL A 33 2.74 3.80 5.81
C VAL A 33 1.63 3.28 4.89
N ARG A 34 0.36 3.53 5.22
CA ARG A 34 -0.77 3.10 4.37
C ARG A 34 -0.77 3.72 2.98
N ALA A 35 -0.32 4.96 2.85
CA ALA A 35 -0.25 5.64 1.56
C ALA A 35 0.87 5.09 0.67
N ALA A 36 1.96 4.59 1.27
CA ALA A 36 3.06 3.96 0.57
C ALA A 36 2.80 2.48 0.22
N GLU A 37 1.82 1.84 0.86
CA GLU A 37 1.44 0.47 0.54
C GLU A 37 0.83 0.37 -0.88
N PRO A 38 1.11 -0.71 -1.63
CA PRO A 38 0.42 -0.99 -2.88
C PRO A 38 -1.10 -1.04 -2.66
N MET A 39 -1.88 -0.57 -3.64
CA MET A 39 -3.33 -0.66 -3.55
C MET A 39 -3.77 -2.12 -3.41
N ARG A 40 -4.42 -2.43 -2.29
CA ARG A 40 -5.00 -3.75 -2.04
C ARG A 40 -6.37 -3.87 -2.73
N PRO A 41 -6.76 -5.06 -3.22
CA PRO A 41 -8.09 -5.25 -3.76
C PRO A 41 -9.15 -5.01 -2.68
N ARG A 42 -10.24 -4.29 -3.03
CA ARG A 42 -11.26 -3.86 -2.06
C ARG A 42 -12.19 -4.98 -1.55
N ARG A 43 -12.31 -6.09 -2.29
CA ARG A 43 -13.35 -7.11 -2.05
C ARG A 43 -12.80 -8.49 -1.72
N ASP A 44 -11.75 -8.92 -2.42
CA ASP A 44 -11.06 -10.18 -2.18
C ASP A 44 -9.56 -9.89 -2.02
N PRO A 45 -8.97 -10.06 -0.82
CA PRO A 45 -7.55 -9.76 -0.58
C PRO A 45 -6.59 -10.65 -1.36
N TYR A 46 -7.06 -11.76 -1.94
CA TYR A 46 -6.28 -12.66 -2.78
C TYR A 46 -6.56 -12.47 -4.28
N ALA A 47 -7.41 -11.50 -4.63
CA ALA A 47 -7.71 -11.21 -6.02
C ALA A 47 -6.42 -10.83 -6.76
N ARG A 48 -6.16 -11.52 -7.86
CA ARG A 48 -5.09 -11.15 -8.77
C ARG A 48 -5.42 -9.80 -9.39
N GLN A 49 -4.41 -8.93 -9.48
CA GLN A 49 -4.49 -7.71 -10.27
C GLN A 49 -4.89 -8.08 -11.70
N LYS A 50 -5.98 -7.49 -12.21
CA LYS A 50 -6.39 -7.72 -13.59
C LYS A 50 -5.32 -7.16 -14.54
N ALA A 51 -5.14 -7.82 -15.68
CA ALA A 51 -4.28 -7.29 -16.74
C ALA A 51 -4.72 -5.87 -17.11
N CYS A 52 -3.76 -4.99 -17.39
CA CYS A 52 -4.01 -3.60 -17.77
C CYS A 52 -4.58 -3.46 -19.20
N ASP A 53 -4.68 -4.56 -19.94
CA ASP A 53 -5.16 -4.62 -21.32
C ASP A 53 -6.64 -5.02 -21.37
N LEU A 54 -7.51 -4.16 -20.83
CA LEU A 54 -8.96 -4.36 -20.88
C LEU A 54 -9.63 -3.13 -21.49
N GLY A 55 -10.28 -3.29 -22.65
CA GLY A 55 -11.07 -2.24 -23.30
C GLY A 55 -10.22 -1.28 -24.14
N LEU A 56 -10.56 0.02 -24.16
CA LEU A 56 -9.93 1.05 -25.01
C LEU A 56 -8.40 1.19 -24.90
N PHE A 57 -7.80 0.56 -23.89
CA PHE A 57 -6.37 0.59 -23.60
C PHE A 57 -5.64 -0.69 -23.95
N ASP A 58 -6.35 -1.73 -24.39
CA ASP A 58 -5.71 -2.92 -24.91
C ASP A 58 -4.89 -2.57 -26.16
N GLU A 59 -3.72 -3.18 -26.27
CA GLU A 59 -2.84 -2.98 -27.42
C GLU A 59 -3.49 -3.51 -28.71
N VAL A 60 -4.26 -4.61 -28.58
CA VAL A 60 -4.94 -5.31 -29.68
C VAL A 60 -6.10 -4.51 -30.26
N GLY A 61 -6.98 -3.94 -29.44
CA GLY A 61 -8.10 -3.11 -29.87
C GLY A 61 -7.65 -1.75 -30.40
N ARG A 62 -6.52 -1.21 -29.95
CA ARG A 62 -5.87 -0.07 -30.65
C ARG A 62 -5.43 -0.44 -32.06
N ALA A 63 -4.87 -1.63 -32.27
CA ALA A 63 -4.50 -2.10 -33.60
C ALA A 63 -5.72 -2.34 -34.52
N GLN A 64 -6.91 -2.60 -33.96
CA GLN A 64 -8.15 -2.79 -34.73
C GLN A 64 -8.75 -1.49 -35.27
N ILE A 65 -8.44 -0.32 -34.69
CA ILE A 65 -8.97 0.98 -35.16
C ILE A 65 -8.57 1.23 -36.62
N GLY A 66 -7.30 1.00 -36.96
CA GLY A 66 -6.82 1.20 -38.33
C GLY A 66 -7.47 0.25 -39.35
N LEU A 67 -7.90 -0.94 -38.92
CA LEU A 67 -8.62 -1.88 -39.78
C LEU A 67 -10.04 -1.38 -40.09
N VAL A 68 -10.72 -0.80 -39.10
CA VAL A 68 -12.06 -0.22 -39.30
C VAL A 68 -11.99 0.99 -40.24
N ASP A 69 -10.99 1.86 -40.08
CA ASP A 69 -10.80 3.02 -40.98
C ASP A 69 -10.49 2.58 -42.42
N LEU A 70 -9.71 1.51 -42.61
CA LEU A 70 -9.42 0.94 -43.93
C LEU A 70 -10.69 0.41 -44.61
N LEU A 71 -11.56 -0.28 -43.87
CA LEU A 71 -12.82 -0.81 -44.37
C LEU A 71 -13.86 0.28 -44.65
N ALA A 72 -13.81 1.41 -43.95
CA ALA A 72 -14.69 2.55 -44.19
C ALA A 72 -14.32 3.33 -45.46
N ASN A 73 -13.06 3.23 -45.89
CA ASN A 73 -12.51 3.94 -47.05
C ASN A 73 -12.32 3.05 -48.29
N SER A 74 -12.80 1.79 -48.26
CA SER A 74 -12.80 0.83 -49.36
C SER A 74 -14.20 0.68 -49.98
#